data_AF-A0AAJ0BY39-F1
#
_entry.id   AF-A0AAJ0BY39-F1
#
_cell.length_a   1.000
_cell.length_b   1.000
_cell.length_c   1.000
_cell.angle_alpha   90.00
_cell.angle_beta   90.00
_cell.angle_gamma   90.00
#
_symmetry.space_group_name_H-M   'P 1'
#
loop_
_entity.id
_entity.type
_entity.pdbx_description
1 polymer ?
#
loop_
_entity_poly.entity_id
_entity_poly.type
_entity_poly.pdbx_seq_one_letter_code
_entity_poly.pdbx_strand_id
1 'polypeptide(L)'
;MSARVSDVLGMVLLGFNVLCIQAHMTDRFTPGFSRNLAEKLPQHNRVLFRWAGVSDSTLRAFFISLNLLFAVFLVIPSYRTLGLKIAVGGCCIGFYSDLKLGESPIPHLILFGLIGSALYLA
;
A
#
# COMPACT_ATOMS: atom_id res chain seq x y z
N MET A 1 25.93 -2.47 8.43
CA MET A 1 25.17 -3.60 7.83
C MET A 1 23.67 -3.31 7.79
N SER A 2 23.09 -2.72 8.85
CA SER A 2 21.66 -2.34 8.93
C SER A 2 21.17 -1.43 7.80
N ALA A 3 21.91 -0.36 7.48
CA ALA A 3 21.51 0.59 6.43
C ALA A 3 21.29 -0.06 5.06
N ARG A 4 22.19 -0.98 4.66
CA ARG A 4 22.06 -1.71 3.39
C ARG A 4 20.83 -2.62 3.35
N VAL A 5 20.48 -3.25 4.48
CA VAL A 5 19.28 -4.08 4.56
C VAL A 5 18.03 -3.22 4.50
N SER A 6 18.02 -2.09 5.21
CA SER A 6 16.93 -1.11 5.08
C SER A 6 16.78 -0.72 3.62
N ASP A 7 17.86 -0.32 2.92
CA ASP A 7 17.85 0.06 1.49
C ASP A 7 17.22 -1.00 0.59
N VAL A 8 17.60 -2.27 0.75
CA VAL A 8 17.00 -3.37 -0.01
C VAL A 8 15.50 -3.49 0.27
N LEU A 9 15.08 -3.41 1.53
CA LEU A 9 13.65 -3.44 1.89
C LEU A 9 12.91 -2.22 1.31
N GLY A 10 13.54 -1.05 1.31
CA GLY A 10 13.01 0.16 0.69
C GLY A 10 12.79 0.00 -0.82
N MET A 11 13.72 -0.65 -1.52
CA MET A 11 13.57 -0.96 -2.95
C MET A 11 12.45 -1.96 -3.23
N VAL A 12 12.29 -2.97 -2.38
CA VAL A 12 11.16 -3.92 -2.47
C VAL A 12 9.82 -3.19 -2.29
N LEU A 13 9.73 -2.33 -1.27
CA LEU A 13 8.54 -1.52 -1.02
C LEU A 13 8.26 -0.53 -2.16
N LEU A 14 9.29 0.06 -2.74
CA LEU A 14 9.17 0.94 -3.90
C LEU A 14 8.59 0.18 -5.10
N GLY A 15 9.15 -0.99 -5.41
CA GLY A 15 8.64 -1.85 -6.47
C GLY A 15 7.17 -2.24 -6.25
N PHE A 16 6.80 -2.60 -5.03
CA PHE A 16 5.41 -2.90 -4.67
C PHE A 16 4.47 -1.70 -4.93
N ASN A 17 4.84 -0.49 -4.50
CA ASN A 17 4.03 0.71 -4.74
C ASN A 17 3.86 0.99 -6.24
N VAL A 18 4.92 0.82 -7.04
CA VAL A 18 4.86 0.98 -8.51
C VAL A 18 3.91 -0.04 -9.13
N LEU A 19 3.94 -1.30 -8.70
CA LEU A 19 3.03 -2.34 -9.16
C LEU A 19 1.57 -2.01 -8.79
N CYS A 20 1.31 -1.49 -7.59
CA CYS A 20 -0.02 -1.04 -7.18
C CYS A 20 -0.55 0.10 -8.06
N ILE A 21 0.28 1.12 -8.33
CA ILE A 21 -0.07 2.22 -9.25
C ILE A 21 -0.44 1.65 -10.62
N GLN A 22 0.45 0.82 -11.18
CA GLN A 22 0.24 0.22 -12.48
C GLN A 22 -1.06 -0.58 -12.53
N ALA A 23 -1.32 -1.41 -11.52
CA ALA A 23 -2.50 -2.28 -11.48
C ALA A 23 -3.82 -1.50 -11.40
N HIS A 24 -3.82 -0.32 -10.78
CA HIS A 24 -4.98 0.58 -10.80
C HIS A 24 -5.20 1.28 -12.15
N MET A 25 -4.13 1.49 -12.93
CA MET A 25 -4.17 2.21 -14.21
C MET A 25 -4.43 1.29 -15.41
N THR A 26 -3.91 0.06 -15.38
CA THR A 26 -4.03 -0.89 -16.49
C THR A 26 -3.92 -2.34 -15.99
N ASP A 27 -4.47 -3.27 -16.76
CA ASP A 27 -4.37 -4.73 -16.56
C ASP A 27 -3.28 -5.38 -17.43
N ARG A 28 -2.61 -4.61 -18.30
CA ARG A 28 -1.69 -5.14 -19.30
C ARG A 28 -0.48 -5.89 -18.73
N PHE A 29 0.08 -5.41 -17.62
CA PHE A 29 1.32 -5.94 -17.05
C PHE A 29 1.10 -6.86 -15.85
N THR A 30 0.02 -6.65 -15.08
CA THR A 30 -0.34 -7.46 -13.90
C THR A 30 -1.82 -7.84 -13.88
N PRO A 31 -2.34 -8.55 -14.91
CA PRO A 31 -3.78 -8.76 -15.10
C PRO A 31 -4.46 -9.51 -13.95
N GLY A 32 -3.75 -10.39 -13.26
CA GLY A 32 -4.27 -11.04 -12.05
C GLY A 32 -4.45 -10.06 -10.90
N PHE A 33 -3.46 -9.19 -10.67
CA PHE A 33 -3.49 -8.21 -9.58
C PHE A 33 -4.51 -7.10 -9.84
N SER A 34 -4.58 -6.59 -11.07
CA SER A 34 -5.59 -5.61 -11.47
C SER A 34 -7.02 -6.12 -11.32
N ARG A 35 -7.28 -7.39 -11.66
CA ARG A 35 -8.60 -8.02 -11.43
C ARG A 35 -8.92 -8.13 -9.95
N ASN A 36 -7.97 -8.61 -9.14
CA ASN A 36 -8.16 -8.68 -7.70
C ASN A 36 -8.47 -7.29 -7.10
N LEU A 37 -7.75 -6.24 -7.50
CA LEU A 37 -8.06 -4.87 -7.07
C LEU A 37 -9.44 -4.40 -7.52
N ALA A 38 -9.86 -4.69 -8.75
CA ALA A 38 -11.18 -4.32 -9.25
C ALA A 38 -12.32 -4.99 -8.48
N GLU A 39 -12.13 -6.23 -8.04
CA GLU A 39 -13.12 -6.99 -7.26
C GLU A 39 -13.16 -6.57 -5.78
N LYS A 40 -12.00 -6.25 -5.20
CA LYS A 40 -11.84 -5.94 -3.77
C LYS A 40 -12.12 -4.48 -3.44
N LEU A 41 -11.69 -3.54 -4.29
CA LEU A 41 -11.80 -2.10 -4.04
C LEU A 41 -13.23 -1.66 -3.64
N PRO A 42 -14.32 -2.11 -4.31
CA PRO A 42 -15.68 -1.73 -3.92
C PRO A 42 -16.08 -2.26 -2.53
N GLN A 43 -15.55 -3.43 -2.14
CA GLN A 43 -15.83 -4.05 -0.84
C GLN A 43 -15.14 -3.25 0.28
N HIS A 44 -13.86 -2.90 0.08
CA HIS A 44 -13.13 -2.03 1.01
C HIS A 44 -13.74 -0.62 1.07
N ASN A 45 -14.18 -0.07 -0.05
CA ASN A 45 -14.90 1.21 -0.09
C ASN A 45 -16.14 1.19 0.81
N ARG A 46 -16.93 0.11 0.72
CA ARG A 46 -18.14 -0.07 1.54
C ARG A 46 -17.84 -0.18 3.04
N VAL A 47 -16.67 -0.68 3.43
CA VAL A 47 -16.29 -0.79 4.85
C VAL A 47 -15.70 0.51 5.38
N LEU A 48 -14.84 1.16 4.62
CA LEU A 48 -14.05 2.30 5.08
C LEU A 48 -14.73 3.66 4.83
N PHE A 49 -15.46 3.80 3.72
CA PHE A 49 -15.93 5.10 3.23
C PHE A 49 -17.43 5.15 2.88
N ARG A 50 -18.21 4.11 3.22
CA ARG A 50 -19.66 4.09 2.95
C ARG A 50 -20.42 5.28 3.53
N TRP A 51 -19.95 5.84 4.65
CA TRP A 51 -20.52 7.03 5.28
C TRP A 51 -20.23 8.32 4.50
N ALA A 52 -19.20 8.33 3.64
CA ALA A 52 -18.74 9.50 2.91
C ALA A 52 -19.22 9.55 1.45
N GLY A 53 -19.93 8.52 0.97
CA GLY A 53 -20.48 8.50 -0.40
C GLY A 53 -19.44 8.56 -1.52
N VAL A 54 -18.20 8.13 -1.24
CA VAL A 54 -17.07 8.26 -2.18
C VAL A 54 -17.20 7.24 -3.32
N SER A 55 -17.04 7.71 -4.57
CA SER A 55 -17.06 6.85 -5.75
C SER A 55 -15.80 5.97 -5.84
N ASP A 56 -15.93 4.78 -6.45
CA ASP A 56 -14.78 3.88 -6.66
C ASP A 56 -13.68 4.51 -7.54
N SER A 57 -14.06 5.41 -8.47
CA SER A 57 -13.10 6.17 -9.28
C SER A 57 -12.28 7.15 -8.45
N THR A 58 -12.91 7.82 -7.48
CA THR A 58 -12.23 8.73 -6.55
C THR A 58 -11.30 7.94 -5.64
N LEU A 59 -11.76 6.80 -5.13
CA LEU A 59 -10.97 5.95 -4.27
C LEU A 59 -9.76 5.34 -5.02
N ARG A 60 -9.95 4.96 -6.29
CA ARG A 60 -8.84 4.54 -7.16
C ARG A 60 -7.79 5.65 -7.32
N ALA A 61 -8.22 6.88 -7.63
CA ALA A 61 -7.31 8.01 -7.78
C ALA A 61 -6.57 8.33 -6.46
N PHE A 62 -7.26 8.20 -5.32
CA PHE A 62 -6.67 8.32 -4.00
C PHE A 62 -5.58 7.28 -3.76
N PHE A 63 -5.84 5.99 -4.02
CA PHE A 63 -4.83 4.95 -3.84
C PHE A 63 -3.64 5.08 -4.78
N ILE A 64 -3.86 5.47 -6.04
CA ILE A 64 -2.77 5.81 -6.97
C ILE A 64 -1.89 6.92 -6.38
N SER A 65 -2.52 8.01 -5.92
CA SER A 65 -1.81 9.17 -5.36
C SER A 65 -1.04 8.81 -4.08
N LEU A 66 -1.62 7.97 -3.23
CA LEU A 66 -0.99 7.50 -1.99
C LEU A 66 0.23 6.62 -2.28
N ASN A 67 0.13 5.67 -3.20
CA ASN A 67 1.26 4.83 -3.60
C ASN A 67 2.36 5.67 -4.29
N LEU A 68 1.98 6.69 -5.07
CA LEU A 68 2.95 7.62 -5.68
C LEU A 68 3.68 8.43 -4.61
N LEU A 69 2.95 8.93 -3.60
CA LEU A 69 3.54 9.64 -2.46
C LEU A 69 4.53 8.76 -1.69
N PHE A 70 4.16 7.50 -1.42
CA PHE A 70 5.07 6.55 -0.77
C PHE A 70 6.30 6.23 -1.62
N ALA A 71 6.13 6.07 -2.94
CA ALA A 71 7.26 5.89 -3.84
C ALA A 71 8.23 7.09 -3.77
N VAL A 72 7.71 8.33 -3.79
CA VAL A 72 8.52 9.55 -3.65
C VAL A 72 9.25 9.57 -2.30
N PHE A 73 8.55 9.28 -1.20
CA PHE A 73 9.17 9.24 0.12
C PHE A 73 10.25 8.16 0.26
N LEU A 74 10.08 7.00 -0.37
CA LEU A 74 11.08 5.93 -0.35
C LEU A 74 12.33 6.29 -1.15
N VAL A 75 12.19 7.07 -2.23
CA VAL A 75 13.32 7.50 -3.08
C VAL A 75 14.11 8.65 -2.45
N ILE A 76 13.45 9.58 -1.75
CA ILE A 76 14.13 10.75 -1.16
C ILE A 76 14.59 10.43 0.27
N PRO A 77 15.91 10.35 0.54
CA PRO A 77 16.41 9.89 1.84
C PRO A 77 15.91 10.69 3.04
N SER A 78 15.74 12.01 2.91
CA SER A 78 15.27 12.88 3.98
C SER A 78 13.80 12.65 4.38
N TYR A 79 12.99 12.06 3.50
CA TYR A 79 11.56 11.80 3.76
C TYR A 79 11.25 10.33 4.04
N ARG A 80 12.23 9.44 3.87
CA ARG A 80 12.03 8.00 3.95
C ARG A 80 11.44 7.52 5.27
N THR A 81 12.00 7.98 6.40
CA THR A 81 11.50 7.61 7.74
C THR A 81 10.06 8.09 7.95
N LEU A 82 9.71 9.27 7.45
CA LEU A 82 8.34 9.77 7.51
C LEU A 82 7.40 8.93 6.64
N GLY A 83 7.81 8.61 5.42
CA GLY A 83 7.02 7.75 4.52
C GLY A 83 6.78 6.36 5.09
N LEU A 84 7.80 5.73 5.67
CA LEU A 84 7.67 4.44 6.34
C LEU A 84 6.69 4.51 7.53
N LYS A 85 6.76 5.56 8.35
CA LYS A 85 5.81 5.76 9.47
C LYS A 85 4.37 5.91 8.99
N ILE A 86 4.14 6.69 7.93
CA ILE A 86 2.80 6.85 7.36
C ILE A 86 2.31 5.51 6.77
N ALA A 87 3.20 4.75 6.11
CA ALA A 87 2.88 3.45 5.54
C ALA A 87 2.48 2.41 6.61
N VAL A 88 3.09 2.46 7.80
CA VAL A 88 2.62 1.67 8.97
C VAL A 88 1.18 2.00 9.31
N GLY A 89 0.85 3.29 9.41
CA GLY A 89 -0.53 3.74 9.67
C GLY A 89 -1.51 3.26 8.59
N GLY A 90 -1.13 3.36 7.31
CA GLY A 90 -1.91 2.83 6.20
C GLY A 90 -2.13 1.32 6.27
N CYS A 91 -1.09 0.55 6.64
CA CYS A 91 -1.22 -0.90 6.83
C CYS A 91 -2.18 -1.27 7.95
N CYS A 92 -2.22 -0.50 9.04
CA CYS A 92 -3.20 -0.73 10.12
C CYS A 92 -4.64 -0.53 9.63
N ILE A 93 -4.89 0.48 8.78
CA ILE A 93 -6.21 0.71 8.18
C ILE A 93 -6.59 -0.44 7.25
N GLY A 94 -5.67 -0.88 6.40
CA GLY A 94 -5.88 -2.02 5.50
C GLY A 94 -6.16 -3.32 6.26
N PHE A 95 -5.35 -3.63 7.28
CA PHE A 95 -5.55 -4.76 8.17
C PHE A 95 -6.92 -4.74 8.86
N TYR A 96 -7.34 -3.59 9.38
CA TYR A 96 -8.67 -3.44 9.97
C TYR A 96 -9.78 -3.72 8.94
N SER A 97 -9.60 -3.27 7.70
CA SER A 97 -10.56 -3.55 6.63
C SER A 97 -10.66 -5.03 6.31
N ASP A 98 -9.53 -5.75 6.23
CA ASP A 98 -9.52 -7.20 5.99
C ASP A 98 -10.29 -7.95 7.08
N LEU A 99 -10.02 -7.62 8.35
CA LEU A 99 -10.73 -8.22 9.48
C LEU A 99 -12.24 -7.98 9.42
N LYS A 100 -12.67 -6.78 9.00
CA LYS A 100 -14.09 -6.45 8.85
C LYS A 100 -14.75 -7.16 7.68
N LEU A 101 -14.00 -7.48 6.63
CA LEU A 101 -14.48 -8.22 5.46
C LEU A 101 -14.37 -9.74 5.63
N GLY A 102 -13.76 -10.23 6.72
CA GLY A 102 -13.47 -11.66 6.90
C GLY A 102 -12.40 -12.18 5.95
N GLU A 103 -11.57 -11.29 5.41
CA GLU A 103 -10.48 -11.63 4.51
C GLU A 103 -9.22 -12.02 5.28
N SER A 104 -8.30 -12.69 4.59
CA SER A 104 -7.03 -13.07 5.20
C SER A 104 -6.17 -11.82 5.44
N PRO A 105 -5.74 -11.55 6.68
CA PRO A 105 -4.92 -10.38 6.99
C PRO A 105 -3.43 -10.56 6.65
N ILE A 106 -3.06 -11.74 6.12
CA ILE A 106 -1.67 -12.12 5.83
C ILE A 106 -0.95 -11.09 4.93
N PRO A 107 -1.55 -10.58 3.83
CA PRO A 107 -0.88 -9.60 2.98
C PRO A 107 -0.48 -8.33 3.74
N HIS A 108 -1.37 -7.80 4.58
CA HIS A 108 -1.08 -6.61 5.38
C HIS A 108 -0.10 -6.89 6.53
N LEU A 109 -0.09 -8.10 7.11
CA LEU A 109 0.92 -8.50 8.09
C LEU A 109 2.33 -8.59 7.49
N ILE A 110 2.45 -9.13 6.27
CA ILE A 110 3.72 -9.18 5.53
C ILE A 110 4.21 -7.76 5.24
N LEU A 111 3.33 -6.89 4.72
CA LEU A 111 3.67 -5.49 4.47
C LEU A 111 4.07 -4.75 5.75
N PHE A 112 3.35 -4.96 6.84
CA PHE A 112 3.69 -4.40 8.15
C PHE A 112 5.07 -4.86 8.62
N GLY A 113 5.38 -6.16 8.47
CA GLY A 113 6.70 -6.71 8.82
C GLY A 113 7.83 -6.11 7.97
N LEU A 114 7.62 -5.95 6.66
CA LEU A 114 8.59 -5.34 5.75
C LEU A 114 8.83 -3.86 6.08
N ILE A 115 7.75 -3.08 6.23
CA ILE A 115 7.82 -1.65 6.56
C ILE A 115 8.44 -1.44 7.95
N GLY A 116 8.00 -2.22 8.94
CA GLY A 116 8.51 -2.15 10.32
C GLY A 116 9.99 -2.50 10.39
N SER A 117 10.42 -3.52 9.65
CA SER A 117 11.83 -3.91 9.56
C SER A 117 12.67 -2.86 8.84
N ALA A 118 12.16 -2.29 7.73
CA ALA A 118 12.83 -1.19 7.04
C ALA A 118 12.97 0.05 7.94
N LEU A 119 11.95 0.35 8.74
CA LEU A 119 11.93 1.47 9.67
C LEU A 119 12.85 1.27 10.88
N TYR A 120 12.89 0.05 11.45
CA TYR A 120 13.76 -0.28 12.56
C TYR A 120 15.25 -0.23 12.19
N LEU A 121 15.57 -0.52 10.92
CA LEU A 121 16.93 -0.55 10.39
C LEU A 121 17.37 0.76 9.72
N ALA A 122 16.46 1.73 9.56
CA ALA A 122 16.70 3.05 8.99
C ALA A 122 17.27 4.02 10.03
#